data_AF-A0A1Z8SSM2-F1
#
_entry.id   AF-A0A1Z8SSM2-F1
#
_cell.length_a   1.000
_cell.length_b   1.000
_cell.length_c   1.000
_cell.angle_alpha   90.00
_cell.angle_beta   90.00
_cell.angle_gamma   90.00
#
_symmetry.space_group_name_H-M   'P 1'
#
loop_
_entity.id
_entity.type
_entity.pdbx_description
1 polymer ?
#
loop_
_entity_poly.entity_id
_entity_poly.type
_entity_poly.pdbx_seq_one_letter_code
_entity_poly.pdbx_strand_id
1 'polypeptide(L)'
;MLLKNHIYIMKYLLFVSALSLTFFLDAKQLDLKKVSDSSNWIMHMDFESMRSSEIGSFLEDSLEKIPALEEKMRGLQKKFGVDLMGVSNFTLFGTGEKHKGIGILEGGVDASIVTEVTRTREYIQETKVGKKTIFSTDKGRRPMAFSVLKKGKIVFGPDRDYVSEGIQLANGKASGSRSHPILESLTHLLDNPGFVFFANMKGAKEVTELDQWGRMMADKIDSCGMVIGDQAGGLKIIGLVHTNSIEAAEPMANMIRGGMTMMEMKAKGNKRMEGLLEGYQVIHEGRTIRIEIEISNSLIIERIEKEMNKAV
;
A
#
# COMPACT_ATOMS: atom_id res chain seq x y z
N MET A 1 -53.19 30.50 -34.07
CA MET A 1 -51.93 30.88 -34.74
C MET A 1 -50.78 30.32 -33.90
N LEU A 2 -50.74 29.00 -33.75
CA LEU A 2 -50.02 28.08 -34.63
C LEU A 2 -48.52 28.37 -34.64
N LEU A 3 -47.80 27.46 -33.99
CA LEU A 3 -46.58 26.83 -34.49
C LEU A 3 -45.70 27.71 -35.38
N LYS A 4 -44.70 28.32 -34.76
CA LYS A 4 -43.32 28.37 -35.28
C LYS A 4 -42.41 28.81 -34.15
N ASN A 5 -41.26 28.18 -34.05
CA ASN A 5 -40.19 28.38 -33.07
C ASN A 5 -40.19 27.43 -31.86
N HIS A 6 -40.51 26.16 -32.10
CA HIS A 6 -39.57 25.11 -31.67
C HIS A 6 -38.37 25.15 -32.63
N ILE A 7 -37.18 24.78 -32.14
CA ILE A 7 -35.89 24.69 -32.85
C ILE A 7 -35.02 25.96 -32.75
N TYR A 8 -34.72 26.37 -31.53
CA TYR A 8 -33.37 26.77 -31.11
C TYR A 8 -33.15 26.14 -29.73
N ILE A 9 -33.05 24.80 -29.69
CA ILE A 9 -31.77 24.10 -29.58
C ILE A 9 -31.18 24.48 -28.22
N MET A 10 -31.47 23.73 -27.16
CA MET A 10 -30.75 22.48 -26.89
C MET A 10 -29.23 22.64 -27.11
N LYS A 11 -28.69 23.78 -26.64
CA LYS A 11 -27.26 24.14 -26.65
C LYS A 11 -26.74 24.62 -25.30
N TYR A 12 -27.64 24.83 -24.32
CA TYR A 12 -27.28 25.15 -22.93
C TYR A 12 -27.49 23.96 -21.97
N LEU A 13 -27.64 22.75 -22.53
CA LEU A 13 -27.64 21.48 -21.79
C LEU A 13 -26.32 20.71 -21.93
N LEU A 14 -25.27 21.37 -22.44
CA LEU A 14 -23.92 20.83 -22.68
C LEU A 14 -22.85 21.83 -22.24
N PHE A 15 -23.02 22.44 -21.07
CA PHE A 15 -22.00 23.33 -20.48
C PHE A 15 -21.75 23.12 -18.97
N VAL A 16 -22.17 21.97 -18.43
CA VAL A 16 -21.72 21.49 -17.10
C VAL A 16 -21.11 20.07 -17.20
N SER A 17 -20.94 19.54 -18.41
CA SER A 17 -20.15 18.31 -18.67
C SER A 17 -18.67 18.60 -18.98
N ALA A 18 -18.17 19.79 -18.61
CA ALA A 18 -16.78 20.21 -18.85
C ALA A 18 -16.07 20.66 -17.56
N LEU A 19 -16.45 20.07 -16.42
CA LEU A 19 -15.64 20.06 -15.20
C LEU A 19 -15.39 18.61 -14.72
N SER A 20 -15.26 17.67 -15.66
CA SER A 20 -14.63 16.36 -15.45
C SER A 20 -13.21 16.34 -16.03
N LEU A 21 -12.52 17.47 -15.90
CA LEU A 21 -11.07 17.50 -15.70
C LEU A 21 -10.84 17.78 -14.21
N THR A 22 -11.40 16.94 -13.35
CA THR A 22 -10.64 16.58 -12.16
C THR A 22 -9.33 16.06 -12.71
N PHE A 23 -8.23 16.76 -12.44
CA PHE A 23 -6.93 16.14 -12.52
C PHE A 23 -7.10 14.78 -11.84
N PHE A 24 -7.05 13.69 -12.61
CA PHE A 24 -6.71 12.41 -12.04
C PHE A 24 -5.32 12.67 -11.48
N LEU A 25 -5.26 13.03 -10.19
CA LEU A 25 -4.07 12.77 -9.39
C LEU A 25 -3.81 11.30 -9.66
N ASP A 26 -2.80 11.09 -10.49
CA ASP A 26 -2.53 9.85 -11.17
C ASP A 26 -2.02 8.90 -10.09
N ALA A 27 -2.97 8.30 -9.35
CA ALA A 27 -2.76 7.37 -8.25
C ALA A 27 -1.57 6.49 -8.61
N LYS A 28 -0.54 6.48 -7.77
CA LYS A 28 0.72 5.81 -8.09
C LYS A 28 0.59 4.33 -7.77
N GLN A 29 -0.38 3.69 -8.42
CA GLN A 29 -0.67 2.27 -8.34
C GLN A 29 0.60 1.45 -8.54
N LEU A 30 0.56 0.23 -8.00
CA LEU A 30 1.66 -0.72 -8.06
C LEU A 30 2.20 -0.89 -9.50
N ASP A 31 3.41 -0.40 -9.75
CA ASP A 31 4.12 -0.58 -11.01
C ASP A 31 5.02 -1.82 -10.92
N LEU A 32 4.55 -2.95 -11.46
CA LEU A 32 5.30 -4.20 -11.48
C LEU A 32 6.63 -4.11 -12.24
N LYS A 33 6.82 -3.10 -13.10
CA LYS A 33 8.11 -2.84 -13.76
C LYS A 33 9.21 -2.46 -12.76
N LYS A 34 8.84 -2.00 -11.57
CA LYS A 34 9.74 -1.64 -10.48
C LYS A 34 9.92 -2.74 -9.42
N VAL A 35 9.30 -3.90 -9.63
CA VAL A 35 9.37 -5.05 -8.72
C VAL A 35 10.25 -6.14 -9.36
N SER A 36 11.09 -6.81 -8.59
CA SER A 36 11.93 -7.90 -9.10
C SER A 36 11.07 -9.08 -9.59
N ASP A 37 11.46 -9.71 -10.69
CA ASP A 37 10.78 -10.88 -11.25
C ASP A 37 10.86 -12.13 -10.35
N SER A 38 11.86 -12.19 -9.48
CA SER A 38 12.03 -13.22 -8.46
C SER A 38 11.16 -13.02 -7.21
N SER A 39 10.38 -11.93 -7.14
CA SER A 39 9.60 -11.61 -5.94
C SER A 39 8.47 -12.60 -5.71
N ASN A 40 8.44 -13.20 -4.52
CA ASN A 40 7.35 -14.03 -4.04
C ASN A 40 6.38 -13.26 -3.16
N TRP A 41 6.72 -12.06 -2.71
CA TRP A 41 5.78 -11.20 -2.02
C TRP A 41 6.01 -9.74 -2.37
N ILE A 42 4.92 -8.97 -2.32
CA ILE A 42 4.88 -7.54 -2.64
C ILE A 42 3.96 -6.87 -1.61
N MET A 43 4.39 -5.73 -1.08
CA MET A 43 3.58 -4.79 -0.34
C MET A 43 3.71 -3.43 -1.02
N HIS A 44 2.60 -2.76 -1.26
CA HIS A 44 2.56 -1.45 -1.87
C HIS A 44 1.57 -0.57 -1.11
N MET A 45 2.00 0.65 -0.81
CA MET A 45 1.21 1.70 -0.18
C MET A 45 1.20 2.89 -1.13
N ASP A 46 0.01 3.28 -1.58
CA ASP A 46 -0.23 4.51 -2.33
C ASP A 46 -0.77 5.57 -1.37
N PHE A 47 0.13 6.42 -0.90
CA PHE A 47 -0.22 7.47 0.05
C PHE A 47 -1.01 8.60 -0.61
N GLU A 48 -0.93 8.78 -1.93
CA GLU A 48 -1.77 9.75 -2.65
C GLU A 48 -3.22 9.28 -2.64
N SER A 49 -3.45 8.00 -2.98
CA SER A 49 -4.78 7.39 -2.88
C SER A 49 -5.32 7.45 -1.44
N MET A 50 -4.50 7.11 -0.44
CA MET A 50 -4.89 7.20 0.97
C MET A 50 -5.23 8.62 1.43
N ARG A 51 -4.48 9.66 1.01
CA ARG A 51 -4.78 11.05 1.37
C ARG A 51 -6.04 11.56 0.67
N SER A 52 -6.26 11.17 -0.58
CA SER A 52 -7.46 11.54 -1.34
C SER A 52 -8.75 10.87 -0.84
N SER A 53 -8.62 9.91 0.07
CA SER A 53 -9.71 9.20 0.73
C SER A 53 -10.44 10.10 1.73
N GLU A 54 -11.65 9.72 2.16
CA GLU A 54 -12.42 10.50 3.13
C GLU A 54 -11.70 10.56 4.49
N ILE A 55 -11.20 9.41 4.95
CA ILE A 55 -10.39 9.30 6.16
C ILE A 55 -9.09 10.10 6.02
N GLY A 56 -8.44 10.03 4.85
CA GLY A 56 -7.22 10.77 4.55
C GLY A 56 -7.41 12.28 4.59
N SER A 57 -8.45 12.77 3.93
CA SER A 57 -8.81 14.19 3.88
C SER A 57 -9.14 14.72 5.28
N PHE A 58 -9.91 13.95 6.05
CA PHE A 58 -10.21 14.28 7.44
C PHE A 58 -8.93 14.37 8.30
N LEU A 59 -8.00 13.42 8.15
CA LEU A 59 -6.73 13.42 8.85
C LEU A 59 -5.89 14.66 8.49
N GLU A 60 -5.76 14.96 7.20
CA GLU A 60 -5.01 16.13 6.72
C GLU A 60 -5.58 17.44 7.28
N ASP A 61 -6.90 17.65 7.15
CA ASP A 61 -7.61 18.80 7.73
C ASP A 61 -7.41 18.92 9.24
N SER A 62 -7.36 17.79 9.94
CA SER A 62 -7.18 17.75 11.39
C SER A 62 -5.75 18.05 11.82
N LEU A 63 -4.77 17.60 11.04
CA LEU A 63 -3.35 17.86 11.27
C LEU A 63 -3.01 19.34 11.03
N GLU A 64 -3.58 19.97 10.01
CA GLU A 64 -3.39 21.40 9.72
C GLU A 64 -3.87 22.31 10.86
N LYS A 65 -4.90 21.87 11.60
CA LYS A 65 -5.43 22.60 12.77
C LYS A 65 -4.53 22.52 14.01
N ILE A 66 -3.41 21.80 13.96
CA ILE A 66 -2.45 21.66 15.06
C ILE A 66 -1.10 22.30 14.66
N PRO A 67 -0.89 23.61 14.86
CA PRO A 67 0.32 24.32 14.41
C PRO A 67 1.63 23.71 14.93
N ALA A 68 1.61 23.20 16.17
CA ALA A 68 2.78 22.54 16.78
C ALA A 68 3.20 21.26 16.05
N LEU A 69 2.26 20.56 15.42
CA LEU A 69 2.54 19.35 14.65
C LEU A 69 3.07 19.70 13.26
N GLU A 70 2.48 20.70 12.60
CA GLU A 70 2.98 21.24 11.34
C GLU A 70 4.44 21.75 11.50
N GLU A 71 4.74 22.46 12.59
CA GLU A 71 6.11 22.89 12.91
C GLU A 71 7.06 21.71 13.10
N LYS A 72 6.65 20.67 13.85
CA LYS A 72 7.45 19.45 14.03
C LYS A 72 7.71 18.75 12.69
N MET A 73 6.70 18.64 11.82
CA MET A 73 6.83 18.00 10.51
C MET A 73 7.80 18.78 9.60
N ARG A 74 7.66 20.11 9.52
CA ARG A 74 8.63 20.97 8.83
C ARG A 74 10.04 20.85 9.43
N GLY A 75 10.14 20.73 10.75
CA GLY A 75 11.41 20.50 11.44
C GLY A 75 12.07 19.19 11.02
N LEU A 76 11.30 18.10 10.94
CA LEU A 76 11.78 16.81 10.44
C LEU A 76 12.22 16.88 8.98
N GLN A 77 11.42 17.52 8.13
CA GLN A 77 11.75 17.73 6.72
C GLN A 77 13.06 18.51 6.56
N LYS A 78 13.23 19.64 7.27
CA LYS A 78 14.47 20.42 7.23
C LYS A 78 15.68 19.65 7.77
N LYS A 79 15.47 18.84 8.82
CA LYS A 79 16.56 18.13 9.51
C LYS A 79 17.00 16.87 8.79
N PHE A 80 16.09 16.16 8.14
CA PHE A 80 16.36 14.84 7.56
C PHE A 80 16.10 14.77 6.06
N GLY A 81 15.51 15.81 5.46
CA GLY A 81 15.21 15.85 4.03
C GLY A 81 14.02 14.98 3.64
N VAL A 82 13.15 14.61 4.59
CA VAL A 82 11.96 13.78 4.33
C VAL A 82 10.70 14.50 4.76
N ASP A 83 9.85 14.81 3.80
CA ASP A 83 8.48 15.28 3.95
C ASP A 83 7.52 14.10 3.89
N LEU A 84 6.92 13.76 5.03
CA LEU A 84 6.00 12.62 5.13
C LEU A 84 4.71 12.83 4.33
N MET A 85 4.22 14.07 4.21
CA MET A 85 3.01 14.37 3.40
C MET A 85 3.35 14.41 1.91
N GLY A 86 4.60 14.73 1.58
CA GLY A 86 5.11 14.70 0.21
C GLY A 86 5.42 13.30 -0.33
N VAL A 87 5.44 12.24 0.51
CA VAL A 87 5.65 10.86 0.04
C VAL A 87 4.46 10.42 -0.81
N SER A 88 4.73 9.96 -2.02
CA SER A 88 3.69 9.50 -2.95
C SER A 88 3.34 8.03 -2.73
N ASN A 89 4.36 7.16 -2.69
CA ASN A 89 4.14 5.73 -2.52
C ASN A 89 5.35 5.04 -1.87
N PHE A 90 5.10 3.84 -1.36
CA PHE A 90 6.12 2.94 -0.88
C PHE A 90 5.86 1.53 -1.39
N THR A 91 6.85 0.90 -2.02
CA THR A 91 6.79 -0.49 -2.49
C THR A 91 7.90 -1.30 -1.84
N LEU A 92 7.58 -2.45 -1.28
CA LEU A 92 8.50 -3.38 -0.67
C LEU A 92 8.24 -4.79 -1.22
N PHE A 93 9.29 -5.50 -1.61
CA PHE A 93 9.15 -6.84 -2.20
C PHE A 93 10.37 -7.71 -1.92
N GLY A 94 10.22 -9.02 -2.07
CA GLY A 94 11.30 -9.97 -1.90
C GLY A 94 10.92 -11.41 -2.21
N THR A 95 11.90 -12.31 -2.10
CA THR A 95 11.76 -13.75 -2.38
C THR A 95 11.07 -14.51 -1.24
N GLY A 96 10.98 -13.92 -0.05
CA GLY A 96 10.51 -14.57 1.17
C GLY A 96 11.63 -14.87 2.16
N GLU A 97 12.88 -14.86 1.68
CA GLU A 97 14.03 -15.04 2.55
C GLU A 97 14.04 -14.01 3.70
N LYS A 98 14.37 -14.49 4.90
CA LYS A 98 14.31 -13.68 6.11
C LYS A 98 15.23 -12.47 6.01
N HIS A 99 14.67 -11.28 6.25
CA HIS A 99 15.39 -9.99 6.21
C HIS A 99 15.97 -9.60 4.84
N LYS A 100 15.50 -10.24 3.76
CA LYS A 100 15.93 -9.93 2.39
C LYS A 100 14.75 -9.40 1.59
N GLY A 101 14.87 -8.14 1.19
CA GLY A 101 13.87 -7.44 0.40
C GLY A 101 14.38 -6.09 -0.07
N ILE A 102 13.73 -5.55 -1.09
CA ILE A 102 14.02 -4.25 -1.69
C ILE A 102 12.84 -3.33 -1.43
N GLY A 103 13.12 -2.18 -0.83
CA GLY A 103 12.16 -1.10 -0.63
C GLY A 103 12.44 0.05 -1.59
N ILE A 104 11.38 0.60 -2.18
CA ILE A 104 11.41 1.80 -3.02
C ILE A 104 10.39 2.79 -2.45
N LEU A 105 10.89 3.89 -1.91
CA LEU A 105 10.10 5.05 -1.48
C LEU A 105 10.15 6.10 -2.59
N GLU A 106 9.01 6.66 -2.96
CA GLU A 106 8.91 7.75 -3.94
C GLU A 106 8.17 8.95 -3.35
N GLY A 107 8.60 10.15 -3.72
CA GLY A 107 8.03 11.41 -3.24
C GLY A 107 8.61 11.86 -1.90
N GLY A 108 8.48 13.15 -1.61
CA GLY A 108 8.79 13.70 -0.27
C GLY A 108 10.25 13.67 0.13
N VAL A 109 11.19 13.43 -0.78
CA VAL A 109 12.62 13.28 -0.45
C VAL A 109 13.47 14.39 -1.09
N ASP A 110 14.14 15.17 -0.25
CA ASP A 110 15.26 16.04 -0.63
C ASP A 110 16.56 15.25 -0.63
N ALA A 111 17.01 14.88 -1.83
CA ALA A 111 18.20 14.06 -1.99
C ALA A 111 19.48 14.71 -1.47
N SER A 112 19.56 16.05 -1.48
CA SER A 112 20.73 16.79 -1.03
C SER A 112 20.83 16.73 0.49
N ILE A 113 19.72 17.05 1.18
CA ILE A 113 19.68 17.02 2.65
C ILE A 113 19.88 15.60 3.18
N VAL A 114 19.19 14.60 2.62
CA VAL A 114 19.37 13.21 3.07
C VAL A 114 20.83 12.78 2.91
N THR A 115 21.46 13.11 1.77
CA THR A 115 22.87 12.78 1.50
C THR A 115 23.81 13.46 2.50
N GLU A 116 23.63 14.76 2.74
CA GLU A 116 24.46 15.52 3.67
C GLU A 116 24.35 14.98 5.10
N VAL A 117 23.12 14.82 5.60
CA VAL A 117 22.84 14.28 6.94
C VAL A 117 23.42 12.88 7.09
N THR A 118 23.34 12.05 6.06
CA THR A 118 23.90 10.70 6.06
C THR A 118 25.41 10.72 6.21
N ARG A 119 26.11 11.61 5.49
CA ARG A 119 27.58 11.75 5.55
C ARG A 119 28.10 12.25 6.89
N THR A 120 27.27 12.92 7.69
CA THR A 120 27.66 13.30 9.06
C THR A 120 27.73 12.12 10.03
N ARG A 121 27.31 10.91 9.61
CA ARG A 121 27.29 9.71 10.45
C ARG A 121 28.53 8.86 10.22
N GLU A 122 29.45 8.85 11.17
CA GLU A 122 30.71 8.10 11.09
C GLU A 122 30.53 6.58 10.91
N TYR A 123 29.40 6.02 11.36
CA TYR A 123 29.09 4.59 11.25
C TYR A 123 28.45 4.19 9.91
N ILE A 124 28.29 5.15 8.99
CA ILE A 124 27.75 4.90 7.64
C ILE A 124 28.91 4.87 6.65
N GLN A 125 29.01 3.77 5.91
CA GLN A 125 29.98 3.61 4.84
C GLN A 125 29.39 4.10 3.53
N GLU A 126 30.17 4.85 2.76
CA GLU A 126 29.80 5.32 1.43
C GLU A 126 30.53 4.49 0.36
N THR A 127 29.78 3.84 -0.53
CA THR A 127 30.32 3.10 -1.68
C THR A 127 29.75 3.65 -2.97
N LYS A 128 30.56 3.73 -4.03
CA LYS A 128 30.10 4.13 -5.37
C LYS A 128 29.81 2.92 -6.25
N VAL A 129 28.67 2.94 -6.93
CA VAL A 129 28.30 1.99 -7.98
C VAL A 129 27.95 2.79 -9.25
N GLY A 130 28.91 2.84 -10.17
CA GLY A 130 28.83 3.74 -11.32
C GLY A 130 28.73 5.20 -10.88
N LYS A 131 27.65 5.89 -11.29
CA LYS A 131 27.36 7.29 -10.91
C LYS A 131 26.48 7.42 -9.66
N LYS A 132 26.20 6.31 -8.97
CA LYS A 132 25.31 6.27 -7.82
C LYS A 132 26.11 6.06 -6.55
N THR A 133 25.66 6.71 -5.48
CA THR A 133 26.18 6.51 -4.13
C THR A 133 25.25 5.56 -3.39
N ILE A 134 25.83 4.54 -2.76
CA ILE A 134 25.15 3.63 -1.85
C ILE A 134 25.75 3.84 -0.47
N PHE A 135 24.88 4.10 0.49
CA PHE A 135 25.21 4.19 1.90
C PHE A 135 24.88 2.86 2.56
N SER A 136 25.76 2.37 3.44
CA SER A 136 25.54 1.12 4.17
C SER A 136 25.90 1.27 5.63
N THR A 137 25.18 0.54 6.47
CA THR A 137 25.45 0.47 7.90
C THR A 137 25.15 -0.91 8.45
N ASP A 138 26.01 -1.38 9.34
CA ASP A 138 25.81 -2.55 10.19
C ASP A 138 25.18 -2.18 11.55
N LYS A 139 25.07 -0.87 11.83
CA LYS A 139 24.50 -0.36 13.06
C LYS A 139 22.97 -0.54 13.05
N GLY A 140 22.50 -1.50 13.83
CA GLY A 140 21.08 -1.78 14.00
C GLY A 140 20.85 -3.25 14.35
N ARG A 141 19.60 -3.70 14.21
CA ARG A 141 19.27 -5.13 14.39
C ARG A 141 19.85 -5.99 13.26
N ARG A 142 20.02 -5.42 12.07
CA ARG A 142 20.49 -6.06 10.84
C ARG A 142 21.24 -5.04 9.97
N PRO A 143 22.18 -5.49 9.12
CA PRO A 143 22.75 -4.66 8.07
C PRO A 143 21.67 -4.05 7.18
N MET A 144 21.93 -2.84 6.71
CA MET A 144 21.08 -2.11 5.78
C MET A 144 21.94 -1.29 4.83
N ALA A 145 21.50 -1.19 3.59
CA ALA A 145 22.03 -0.26 2.62
C ALA A 145 20.88 0.54 1.98
N PHE A 146 21.20 1.73 1.50
CA PHE A 146 20.27 2.55 0.74
C PHE A 146 20.98 3.48 -0.25
N SER A 147 20.23 3.96 -1.23
CA SER A 147 20.66 4.98 -2.18
C SER A 147 19.56 5.99 -2.37
N VAL A 148 19.94 7.28 -2.34
CA VAL A 148 19.03 8.37 -2.65
C VAL A 148 19.17 8.72 -4.12
N LEU A 149 18.06 8.69 -4.84
CA LEU A 149 18.00 8.92 -6.27
C LEU A 149 17.38 10.28 -6.57
N LYS A 150 17.56 10.71 -7.83
CA LYS A 150 16.89 11.91 -8.35
C LYS A 150 15.36 11.73 -8.31
N LYS A 151 14.64 12.85 -8.35
CA LYS A 151 13.16 12.90 -8.29
C LYS A 151 12.61 12.35 -6.97
N GLY A 152 13.33 12.58 -5.87
CA GLY A 152 12.87 12.24 -4.52
C GLY A 152 12.56 10.76 -4.33
N LYS A 153 13.49 9.87 -4.68
CA LYS A 153 13.33 8.44 -4.42
C LYS A 153 14.41 7.92 -3.49
N ILE A 154 14.07 6.95 -2.65
CA ILE A 154 15.04 6.19 -1.86
C ILE A 154 14.85 4.72 -2.18
N VAL A 155 15.93 4.04 -2.54
CA VAL A 155 15.99 2.59 -2.65
C VAL A 155 16.75 2.06 -1.46
N PHE A 156 16.23 1.04 -0.77
CA PHE A 156 16.90 0.41 0.35
C PHE A 156 16.76 -1.11 0.34
N GLY A 157 17.69 -1.78 1.00
CA GLY A 157 17.76 -3.24 1.07
C GLY A 157 18.78 -3.70 2.12
N PRO A 158 18.99 -5.02 2.26
CA PRO A 158 19.93 -5.56 3.26
C PRO A 158 21.39 -5.18 2.97
N ASP A 159 21.76 -5.04 1.70
CA ASP A 159 23.14 -4.81 1.27
C ASP A 159 23.21 -4.07 -0.07
N ARG A 160 24.45 -3.87 -0.52
CA ARG A 160 24.80 -3.17 -1.76
C ARG A 160 24.17 -3.80 -3.00
N ASP A 161 24.05 -5.12 -3.07
CA ASP A 161 23.62 -5.82 -4.28
C ASP A 161 22.10 -5.67 -4.44
N TYR A 162 21.35 -5.83 -3.34
CA TYR A 162 19.90 -5.55 -3.31
C TYR A 162 19.60 -4.09 -3.66
N VAL A 163 20.36 -3.14 -3.13
CA VAL A 163 20.19 -1.73 -3.48
C VAL A 163 20.53 -1.49 -4.95
N SER A 164 21.56 -2.12 -5.48
CA SER A 164 21.95 -1.99 -6.89
C SER A 164 20.85 -2.49 -7.82
N GLU A 165 20.23 -3.64 -7.51
CA GLU A 165 19.06 -4.15 -8.22
C GLU A 165 17.87 -3.18 -8.14
N GLY A 166 17.52 -2.74 -6.93
CA GLY A 166 16.43 -1.79 -6.72
C GLY A 166 16.63 -0.47 -7.46
N ILE A 167 17.87 -0.01 -7.63
CA ILE A 167 18.20 1.16 -8.46
C ILE A 167 17.89 0.89 -9.93
N GLN A 168 18.19 -0.30 -10.46
CA GLN A 168 17.87 -0.63 -11.86
C GLN A 168 16.35 -0.68 -12.06
N LEU A 169 15.62 -1.31 -11.14
CA LEU A 169 14.16 -1.38 -11.14
C LEU A 169 13.52 0.02 -11.05
N ALA A 170 13.92 0.84 -10.08
CA ALA A 170 13.37 2.20 -9.89
C ALA A 170 13.63 3.15 -11.08
N ASN A 171 14.64 2.84 -11.91
CA ASN A 171 14.96 3.57 -13.13
C ASN A 171 14.40 2.91 -14.41
N GLY A 172 13.65 1.81 -14.31
CA GLY A 172 13.08 1.09 -15.46
C GLY A 172 14.12 0.42 -16.36
N LYS A 173 15.27 0.03 -15.79
CA LYS A 173 16.41 -0.59 -16.52
C LYS A 173 16.54 -2.09 -16.31
N ALA A 174 15.83 -2.65 -15.34
CA ALA A 174 15.74 -4.09 -15.13
C ALA A 174 14.40 -4.63 -15.67
N SER A 175 14.36 -5.93 -15.92
CA SER A 175 13.11 -6.63 -16.20
C SER A 175 12.30 -6.68 -14.91
N GLY A 176 11.14 -6.03 -14.90
CA GLY A 176 10.23 -6.10 -13.76
C GLY A 176 9.46 -7.42 -13.69
N SER A 177 8.66 -7.55 -12.64
CA SER A 177 7.90 -8.75 -12.36
C SER A 177 6.79 -9.01 -13.37
N ARG A 178 6.58 -10.29 -13.68
CA ARG A 178 5.42 -10.75 -14.42
C ARG A 178 4.25 -10.80 -13.44
N SER A 179 3.10 -10.24 -13.82
CA SER A 179 1.93 -10.27 -12.95
C SER A 179 1.52 -11.70 -12.64
N HIS A 180 1.27 -11.98 -11.35
CA HIS A 180 0.66 -13.23 -10.92
C HIS A 180 -0.87 -13.12 -11.08
N PRO A 181 -1.60 -14.15 -11.52
CA PRO A 181 -3.04 -14.05 -11.78
C PRO A 181 -3.87 -13.53 -10.60
N ILE A 182 -3.51 -13.93 -9.37
CA ILE A 182 -4.15 -13.41 -8.14
C ILE A 182 -3.83 -11.93 -7.90
N LEU A 183 -2.61 -11.49 -8.19
CA LEU A 183 -2.24 -10.07 -8.05
C LEU A 183 -2.97 -9.22 -9.08
N GLU A 184 -3.02 -9.68 -10.35
CA GLU A 184 -3.78 -9.02 -11.42
C GLU A 184 -5.25 -8.89 -11.04
N SER A 185 -5.86 -9.98 -10.55
CA SER A 185 -7.23 -9.98 -10.06
C SER A 185 -7.42 -8.95 -8.94
N LEU A 186 -6.55 -8.96 -7.93
CA LEU A 186 -6.58 -8.05 -6.78
C LEU A 186 -6.56 -6.58 -7.19
N THR A 187 -5.67 -6.21 -8.12
CA THR A 187 -5.51 -4.82 -8.58
C THR A 187 -6.72 -4.30 -9.35
N HIS A 188 -7.64 -5.17 -9.78
CA HIS A 188 -8.87 -4.79 -10.48
C HIS A 188 -10.11 -4.81 -9.59
N LEU A 189 -9.99 -5.20 -8.31
CA LEU A 189 -11.13 -5.25 -7.37
C LEU A 189 -11.47 -3.89 -6.79
N LEU A 190 -10.54 -2.94 -6.81
CA LEU A 190 -10.71 -1.56 -6.37
C LEU A 190 -9.99 -0.63 -7.35
N ASP A 191 -10.60 0.51 -7.67
CA ASP A 191 -10.06 1.43 -8.68
C ASP A 191 -8.76 2.11 -8.22
N ASN A 192 -8.68 2.53 -6.95
CA ASN A 192 -7.52 3.22 -6.38
C ASN A 192 -7.20 2.67 -4.98
N PRO A 193 -6.67 1.45 -4.88
CA PRO A 193 -6.35 0.87 -3.58
C PRO A 193 -5.19 1.67 -2.95
N GLY A 194 -5.39 2.17 -1.73
CA GLY A 194 -4.32 2.76 -0.93
C GLY A 194 -3.30 1.73 -0.48
N PHE A 195 -3.67 0.46 -0.38
CA PHE A 195 -2.79 -0.63 0.01
C PHE A 195 -3.00 -1.87 -0.85
N VAL A 196 -1.90 -2.51 -1.24
CA VAL A 196 -1.88 -3.81 -1.91
C VAL A 196 -0.85 -4.70 -1.23
N PHE A 197 -1.23 -5.92 -0.89
CA PHE A 197 -0.33 -6.99 -0.48
C PHE A 197 -0.58 -8.23 -1.33
N PHE A 198 0.49 -8.91 -1.71
CA PHE A 198 0.44 -10.18 -2.41
C PHE A 198 1.57 -11.09 -1.94
N ALA A 199 1.28 -12.39 -1.86
CA ALA A 199 2.24 -13.44 -1.59
C ALA A 199 1.96 -14.70 -2.42
N ASN A 200 2.98 -15.15 -3.16
CA ASN A 200 3.10 -16.46 -3.77
C ASN A 200 3.75 -17.42 -2.76
N MET A 201 2.93 -18.18 -2.04
CA MET A 201 3.38 -19.08 -0.99
C MET A 201 4.20 -20.25 -1.55
N LYS A 202 3.88 -20.72 -2.76
CA LYS A 202 4.62 -21.81 -3.41
C LYS A 202 6.09 -21.46 -3.61
N GLY A 203 6.37 -20.27 -4.16
CA GLY A 203 7.74 -19.80 -4.34
C GLY A 203 8.43 -19.46 -3.03
N ALA A 204 7.71 -18.85 -2.07
CA ALA A 204 8.29 -18.48 -0.78
C ALA A 204 8.76 -19.68 0.06
N LYS A 205 8.08 -20.83 -0.03
CA LYS A 205 8.47 -22.08 0.65
C LYS A 205 9.86 -22.59 0.26
N GLU A 206 10.28 -22.34 -0.97
CA GLU A 206 11.54 -22.89 -1.50
C GLU A 206 12.76 -22.23 -0.85
N VAL A 207 12.58 -21.03 -0.28
CA VAL A 207 13.68 -20.19 0.21
C VAL A 207 13.53 -19.77 1.67
N THR A 208 12.47 -20.18 2.36
CA THR A 208 12.14 -19.69 3.71
C THR A 208 11.97 -20.83 4.70
N GLU A 209 12.63 -20.73 5.86
CA GLU A 209 12.26 -21.53 7.04
C GLU A 209 10.95 -20.99 7.64
N LEU A 210 9.84 -21.60 7.26
CA LEU A 210 8.55 -21.31 7.83
C LEU A 210 8.41 -21.95 9.21
N ASP A 211 7.83 -21.21 10.15
CA ASP A 211 7.37 -21.77 11.42
C ASP A 211 6.20 -22.75 11.20
N GLN A 212 5.76 -23.44 12.26
CA GLN A 212 4.74 -24.48 12.14
C GLN A 212 3.44 -23.97 11.52
N TRP A 213 3.04 -22.75 11.86
CA TRP A 213 1.84 -22.11 11.32
C TRP A 213 2.03 -21.73 9.84
N GLY A 214 3.16 -21.13 9.50
CA GLY A 214 3.53 -20.78 8.13
C GLY A 214 3.58 -22.00 7.22
N ARG A 215 4.12 -23.13 7.69
CA ARG A 215 4.11 -24.40 6.95
C ARG A 215 2.69 -24.89 6.68
N MET A 216 1.84 -24.93 7.70
CA MET A 216 0.45 -25.37 7.57
C MET A 216 -0.32 -24.51 6.54
N MET A 217 -0.16 -23.19 6.62
CA MET A 217 -0.81 -22.26 5.69
C MET A 217 -0.30 -22.45 4.28
N ALA A 218 1.02 -22.50 4.11
CA ALA A 218 1.63 -22.65 2.81
C ALA A 218 1.31 -24.03 2.20
N ASP A 219 1.05 -25.08 3.00
CA ASP A 219 0.62 -26.41 2.52
C ASP A 219 -0.79 -26.44 1.98
N LYS A 220 -1.63 -25.44 2.27
CA LYS A 220 -3.02 -25.37 1.82
C LYS A 220 -3.27 -24.20 0.85
N ILE A 221 -2.39 -23.22 0.83
CA ILE A 221 -2.52 -21.97 0.09
C ILE A 221 -1.36 -21.85 -0.90
N ASP A 222 -1.71 -21.71 -2.18
CA ASP A 222 -0.73 -21.46 -3.24
C ASP A 222 -0.34 -19.99 -3.28
N SER A 223 -1.33 -19.11 -3.15
CA SER A 223 -1.10 -17.67 -3.10
C SER A 223 -2.23 -16.95 -2.38
N CYS A 224 -1.94 -15.77 -1.86
CA CYS A 224 -2.93 -14.90 -1.28
C CYS A 224 -2.57 -13.44 -1.54
N GLY A 225 -3.54 -12.56 -1.32
CA GLY A 225 -3.27 -11.14 -1.25
C GLY A 225 -4.50 -10.38 -0.77
N MET A 226 -4.30 -9.09 -0.60
CA MET A 226 -5.29 -8.19 -0.01
C MET A 226 -5.12 -6.80 -0.61
N VAL A 227 -6.23 -6.15 -0.90
CA VAL A 227 -6.28 -4.72 -1.21
C VAL A 227 -7.13 -3.99 -0.17
N ILE A 228 -6.75 -2.75 0.12
CA ILE A 228 -7.50 -1.84 0.99
C ILE A 228 -7.63 -0.50 0.29
N GLY A 229 -8.84 0.06 0.27
CA GLY A 229 -9.09 1.39 -0.27
C GLY A 229 -10.52 1.84 0.00
N ASP A 230 -10.77 3.13 -0.19
CA ASP A 230 -12.11 3.70 -0.05
C ASP A 230 -12.94 3.43 -1.31
N GLN A 231 -14.19 3.00 -1.12
CA GLN A 231 -15.15 2.85 -2.19
C GLN A 231 -16.57 3.12 -1.66
N ALA A 232 -17.33 3.96 -2.35
CA ALA A 232 -18.73 4.26 -2.04
C ALA A 232 -19.00 4.79 -0.60
N GLY A 233 -18.03 5.49 0.01
CA GLY A 233 -18.17 6.08 1.34
C GLY A 233 -17.80 5.16 2.51
N GLY A 234 -17.26 3.97 2.23
CA GLY A 234 -16.71 3.06 3.24
C GLY A 234 -15.30 2.59 2.88
N LEU A 235 -14.54 2.19 3.90
CA LEU A 235 -13.24 1.56 3.74
C LEU A 235 -13.47 0.08 3.42
N LYS A 236 -13.04 -0.35 2.24
CA LYS A 236 -13.14 -1.75 1.82
C LYS A 236 -11.82 -2.47 1.95
N ILE A 237 -11.90 -3.67 2.50
CA ILE A 237 -10.80 -4.64 2.53
C ILE A 237 -11.24 -5.85 1.71
N ILE A 238 -10.50 -6.16 0.65
CA ILE A 238 -10.78 -7.31 -0.20
C ILE A 238 -9.58 -8.24 -0.20
N GLY A 239 -9.76 -9.46 0.28
CA GLY A 239 -8.76 -10.52 0.30
C GLY A 239 -9.06 -11.60 -0.73
N LEU A 240 -8.03 -12.08 -1.42
CA LEU A 240 -8.08 -13.30 -2.22
C LEU A 240 -7.17 -14.35 -1.61
N VAL A 241 -7.69 -15.58 -1.46
CA VAL A 241 -6.92 -16.76 -1.08
C VAL A 241 -7.12 -17.80 -2.17
N HIS A 242 -6.02 -18.23 -2.78
CA HIS A 242 -6.03 -19.32 -3.75
C HIS A 242 -5.42 -20.56 -3.10
N THR A 243 -6.25 -21.58 -2.88
CA THR A 243 -5.82 -22.83 -2.26
C THR A 243 -5.09 -23.72 -3.26
N ASN A 244 -4.36 -24.71 -2.75
CA ASN A 244 -3.63 -25.69 -3.56
C ASN A 244 -4.52 -26.74 -4.25
N SER A 245 -5.75 -26.92 -3.75
CA SER A 245 -6.72 -27.86 -4.28
C SER A 245 -8.15 -27.40 -3.97
N ILE A 246 -9.13 -27.95 -4.71
CA ILE A 246 -10.56 -27.67 -4.50
C ILE A 246 -11.00 -28.23 -3.14
N GLU A 247 -10.47 -29.38 -2.75
CA GLU A 247 -10.76 -30.05 -1.48
C GLU A 247 -10.27 -29.23 -0.28
N ALA A 248 -9.22 -28.43 -0.44
CA ALA A 248 -8.74 -27.51 0.58
C ALA A 248 -9.56 -26.21 0.65
N ALA A 249 -10.24 -25.82 -0.44
CA ALA A 249 -10.91 -24.54 -0.56
C ALA A 249 -12.16 -24.44 0.33
N GLU A 250 -13.04 -25.44 0.31
CA GLU A 250 -14.29 -25.40 1.07
C GLU A 250 -14.07 -25.38 2.61
N PRO A 251 -13.21 -26.25 3.20
CA PRO A 251 -12.90 -26.15 4.62
C PRO A 251 -12.25 -24.81 5.01
N MET A 252 -11.40 -24.26 4.14
CA MET A 252 -10.77 -22.95 4.36
C MET A 252 -11.80 -21.82 4.33
N ALA A 253 -12.73 -21.83 3.37
CA ALA A 253 -13.81 -20.86 3.29
C ALA A 253 -14.69 -20.92 4.55
N ASN A 254 -15.00 -22.12 5.05
CA ASN A 254 -15.77 -22.29 6.27
C ASN A 254 -15.03 -21.83 7.52
N MET A 255 -13.71 -22.05 7.59
CA MET A 255 -12.87 -21.50 8.65
C MET A 255 -12.87 -19.96 8.65
N ILE A 256 -12.75 -19.36 7.46
CA ILE A 256 -12.81 -17.89 7.30
C ILE A 256 -14.18 -17.36 7.72
N ARG A 257 -15.28 -17.98 7.24
CA ARG A 257 -16.66 -17.61 7.64
C ARG A 257 -16.82 -17.66 9.16
N GLY A 258 -16.40 -18.74 9.80
CA GLY A 258 -16.43 -18.86 11.25
C GLY A 258 -15.62 -17.77 11.95
N GLY A 259 -14.44 -17.44 11.43
CA GLY A 259 -13.63 -16.30 11.88
C GLY A 259 -14.35 -14.95 11.80
N MET A 260 -15.01 -14.69 10.68
CA MET A 260 -15.79 -13.47 10.46
C MET A 260 -17.02 -13.39 11.37
N THR A 261 -17.73 -14.51 11.58
CA THR A 261 -18.83 -14.58 12.55
C THR A 261 -18.34 -14.28 13.97
N MET A 262 -17.19 -14.83 14.38
CA MET A 262 -16.59 -14.50 15.69
C MET A 262 -16.22 -13.02 15.81
N MET A 263 -15.71 -12.41 14.74
CA MET A 263 -15.40 -10.99 14.70
C MET A 263 -16.66 -10.13 14.85
N GLU A 264 -17.73 -10.48 14.13
CA GLU A 264 -19.04 -9.83 14.23
C GLU A 264 -19.61 -9.94 15.66
N MET A 265 -19.57 -11.12 16.27
CA MET A 265 -20.00 -11.33 17.66
C MET A 265 -19.20 -10.47 18.65
N LYS A 266 -17.87 -10.39 18.48
CA LYS A 266 -17.01 -9.52 19.30
C LYS A 266 -17.32 -8.04 19.09
N ALA A 267 -17.62 -7.63 17.85
CA ALA A 267 -17.99 -6.26 17.54
C ALA A 267 -19.30 -5.87 18.23
N LYS A 268 -20.32 -6.74 18.20
CA LYS A 268 -21.59 -6.53 18.92
C LYS A 268 -21.43 -6.53 20.44
N GLY A 269 -20.52 -7.34 20.98
CA GLY A 269 -20.23 -7.42 22.42
C GLY A 269 -19.35 -6.28 22.97
N ASN A 270 -18.81 -5.42 22.11
CA ASN A 270 -17.88 -4.36 22.50
C ASN A 270 -18.36 -3.02 21.95
N LYS A 271 -18.81 -2.11 22.83
CA LYS A 271 -19.22 -0.75 22.46
C LYS A 271 -18.19 0.02 21.63
N ARG A 272 -16.89 -0.32 21.75
CA ARG A 272 -15.82 0.31 20.95
C ARG A 272 -15.72 -0.22 19.52
N MET A 273 -16.41 -1.30 19.19
CA MET A 273 -16.38 -1.96 17.88
C MET A 273 -17.79 -2.10 17.27
N GLU A 274 -18.82 -1.80 18.05
CA GLU A 274 -20.20 -1.74 17.60
C GLU A 274 -20.33 -0.79 16.39
N GLY A 275 -21.01 -1.25 15.34
CA GLY A 275 -21.19 -0.53 14.08
C GLY A 275 -19.95 -0.47 13.16
N LEU A 276 -18.75 -0.89 13.61
CA LEU A 276 -17.53 -0.76 12.81
C LEU A 276 -17.56 -1.62 11.54
N LEU A 277 -18.00 -2.86 11.70
CA LEU A 277 -18.16 -3.82 10.61
C LEU A 277 -19.56 -3.60 10.03
N GLU A 278 -19.63 -2.95 8.87
CA GLU A 278 -20.90 -2.72 8.17
C GLU A 278 -21.38 -4.00 7.48
N GLY A 279 -20.43 -4.77 6.95
CA GLY A 279 -20.72 -6.05 6.33
C GLY A 279 -19.47 -6.85 6.01
N TYR A 280 -19.67 -8.14 5.71
CA TYR A 280 -18.67 -8.97 5.08
C TYR A 280 -19.30 -10.01 4.17
N GLN A 281 -18.53 -10.45 3.18
CA GLN A 281 -18.91 -11.54 2.30
C GLN A 281 -17.74 -12.51 2.13
N VAL A 282 -18.03 -13.81 2.12
CA VAL A 282 -17.05 -14.86 1.81
C VAL A 282 -17.56 -15.69 0.63
N ILE A 283 -17.02 -15.39 -0.54
CA ILE A 283 -17.36 -16.04 -1.81
C ILE A 283 -16.32 -17.13 -2.07
N HIS A 284 -16.77 -18.31 -2.45
CA HIS A 284 -15.90 -19.43 -2.80
C HIS A 284 -16.24 -19.92 -4.20
N GLU A 285 -15.25 -19.89 -5.10
CA GLU A 285 -15.35 -20.35 -6.48
C GLU A 285 -14.15 -21.23 -6.83
N GLY A 286 -14.37 -22.54 -6.90
CA GLY A 286 -13.37 -23.53 -7.26
C GLY A 286 -12.21 -23.63 -6.25
N ARG A 287 -11.11 -22.93 -6.52
CA ARG A 287 -9.92 -22.87 -5.65
C ARG A 287 -9.70 -21.49 -5.04
N THR A 288 -10.52 -20.52 -5.42
CA THR A 288 -10.37 -19.14 -5.00
C THR A 288 -11.44 -18.79 -3.98
N ILE A 289 -11.01 -18.22 -2.88
CA ILE A 289 -11.85 -17.68 -1.83
C ILE A 289 -11.65 -16.16 -1.85
N ARG A 290 -12.74 -15.43 -2.05
CA ARG A 290 -12.77 -13.97 -1.98
C ARG A 290 -13.47 -13.56 -0.70
N ILE A 291 -12.82 -12.66 0.03
CA ILE A 291 -13.26 -12.13 1.30
C ILE A 291 -13.43 -10.64 1.10
N GLU A 292 -14.61 -10.12 1.36
CA GLU A 292 -14.89 -8.69 1.32
C GLU A 292 -15.33 -8.24 2.70
N ILE A 293 -14.79 -7.13 3.15
CA ILE A 293 -15.10 -6.52 4.43
C ILE A 293 -15.32 -5.05 4.18
N GLU A 294 -16.44 -4.53 4.68
CA GLU A 294 -16.79 -3.12 4.62
C GLU A 294 -16.77 -2.54 6.03
N ILE A 295 -16.06 -1.43 6.17
CA ILE A 295 -15.83 -0.74 7.44
C ILE A 295 -16.30 0.71 7.31
N SER A 296 -17.02 1.17 8.33
CA SER A 296 -17.55 2.53 8.34
C SER A 296 -16.46 3.60 8.45
N ASN A 297 -16.39 4.49 7.45
CA ASN A 297 -15.51 5.66 7.50
C ASN A 297 -15.87 6.57 8.68
N SER A 298 -17.17 6.80 8.90
CA SER A 298 -17.66 7.67 9.98
C SER A 298 -17.15 7.24 11.36
N LEU A 299 -17.16 5.94 11.66
CA LEU A 299 -16.67 5.41 12.93
C LEU A 299 -15.14 5.38 13.03
N ILE A 300 -14.43 5.25 11.90
CA ILE A 300 -12.97 5.42 11.87
C ILE A 300 -12.64 6.88 12.22
N ILE A 301 -13.30 7.83 11.57
CA ILE A 301 -13.11 9.28 11.78
C ILE A 301 -13.42 9.66 13.24
N GLU A 302 -14.57 9.25 13.78
CA GLU A 302 -14.95 9.54 15.18
C GLU A 302 -13.87 9.05 16.18
N ARG A 303 -13.25 7.90 15.90
CA ARG A 303 -12.18 7.36 16.75
C ARG A 303 -10.90 8.13 16.62
N ILE A 304 -10.53 8.52 15.40
CA ILE A 304 -9.35 9.37 15.17
C ILE A 304 -9.52 10.69 15.92
N GLU A 305 -10.67 11.36 15.79
CA GLU A 305 -11.00 12.58 16.54
C GLU A 305 -10.83 12.38 18.04
N LYS A 306 -11.39 11.30 18.58
CA LYS A 306 -11.31 10.99 20.01
C LYS A 306 -9.88 10.77 20.50
N GLU A 307 -9.03 10.12 19.72
CA GLU A 307 -7.62 9.93 20.09
C GLU A 307 -6.80 11.22 19.93
N MET A 308 -7.05 12.02 18.88
CA MET A 308 -6.41 13.32 18.69
C MET A 308 -6.71 14.27 19.86
N ASN A 309 -7.96 14.30 20.33
CA ASN A 309 -8.38 15.12 21.47
C ASN A 309 -7.73 14.72 22.82
N LYS A 310 -7.16 13.51 22.94
CA LYS A 310 -6.38 13.12 24.13
C LYS A 310 -4.92 13.53 24.06
N ALA A 311 -4.42 13.79 22.86
CA ALA A 311 -3.02 14.09 22.60
C ALA A 311 -2.71 15.60 22.64
N VAL A 312 -3.76 16.43 22.68
CA VAL A 312 -3.73 17.89 22.96
C VAL A 312 -3.94 18.12 24.45
#